data_AF-A0A7K4ACV5-F1
#
_entry.id   AF-A0A7K4ACV5-F1
#
_cell.length_a   1.000
_cell.length_b   1.000
_cell.length_c   1.000
_cell.angle_alpha   90.00
_cell.angle_beta   90.00
_cell.angle_gamma   90.00
#
_symmetry.space_group_name_H-M   'P 1'
#
loop_
_entity.id
_entity.type
_entity.pdbx_description
1 polymer ?
#
loop_
_entity_poly.entity_id
_entity_poly.type
_entity_poly.pdbx_seq_one_letter_code
_entity_poly.pdbx_strand_id
1 'polypeptide(L)'
;MGIIEISNKEPVESISFIVLGEPAPEGSTRAFYIPKAKRTVVTHQNQTELDAWRSRVATEAQNVLNHREWTSDRASAYTVDVDFILPRPPSVPPHRRFHPTVRPDVDKLVRAINDALTGILFPDDCQVVSLRVTKDYDEERRPGAYLQVCRYQNMRDKRRRAKKEAKGD
;
A
#
# COMPACT_ATOMS: atom_id res chain seq x y z
N MET A 1 3.15 -7.17 -26.47
CA MET A 1 3.83 -7.19 -25.15
C MET A 1 2.72 -7.35 -24.11
N GLY A 2 2.39 -8.59 -23.75
CA GLY A 2 1.29 -8.88 -22.82
C GLY A 2 1.70 -8.48 -21.41
N ILE A 3 1.07 -7.44 -20.88
CA ILE A 3 1.12 -7.14 -19.45
C ILE A 3 0.59 -8.38 -18.75
N ILE A 4 1.29 -8.84 -17.71
CA ILE A 4 0.87 -9.98 -16.90
C ILE A 4 -0.44 -9.56 -16.20
N GLU A 5 -1.57 -9.82 -16.86
CA GLU A 5 -2.87 -9.88 -16.21
C GLU A 5 -2.74 -10.96 -15.14
N ILE A 6 -2.91 -10.56 -13.89
CA ILE A 6 -3.04 -11.48 -12.77
C ILE A 6 -4.13 -12.47 -13.17
N SER A 7 -3.72 -13.70 -13.48
CA SER A 7 -4.48 -14.60 -14.36
C SER A 7 -5.96 -14.69 -13.97
N ASN A 8 -6.88 -14.24 -14.83
CA ASN A 8 -8.30 -14.65 -14.90
C ASN A 8 -8.97 -15.04 -13.57
N LYS A 9 -8.77 -14.29 -12.50
CA LYS A 9 -9.46 -14.50 -11.23
C LYS A 9 -10.02 -13.16 -10.80
N GLU A 10 -11.34 -13.06 -10.76
CA GLU A 10 -12.00 -11.92 -10.12
C GLU A 10 -11.59 -11.87 -8.65
N PRO A 11 -11.43 -10.66 -8.07
CA PRO A 11 -11.18 -10.53 -6.65
C PRO A 11 -12.35 -11.13 -5.87
N VAL A 12 -12.04 -11.86 -4.80
CA VAL A 12 -13.07 -12.40 -3.88
C VAL A 12 -13.77 -11.24 -3.17
N GLU A 13 -12.97 -10.27 -2.74
CA GLU A 13 -13.42 -9.03 -2.08
C GLU A 13 -12.55 -7.88 -2.56
N SER A 14 -13.13 -6.68 -2.63
CA SER A 14 -12.41 -5.43 -2.89
C SER A 14 -12.92 -4.34 -1.99
N ILE A 15 -12.03 -3.50 -1.48
CA ILE A 15 -12.36 -2.32 -0.66
C ILE A 15 -11.69 -1.10 -1.27
N SER A 16 -12.41 0.00 -1.36
CA SER A 16 -11.90 1.29 -1.83
C SER A 16 -12.19 2.38 -0.83
N PHE A 17 -11.21 3.27 -0.62
CA PHE A 17 -11.32 4.37 0.34
C PHE A 17 -10.32 5.48 0.03
N ILE A 18 -10.52 6.63 0.66
CA ILE A 18 -9.74 7.85 0.42
C ILE A 18 -9.11 8.29 1.74
N VAL A 19 -7.82 8.58 1.70
CA VAL A 19 -7.07 9.17 2.81
C VAL A 19 -6.70 10.58 2.43
N LEU A 20 -7.37 11.56 3.03
CA LEU A 20 -7.15 12.98 2.73
C LEU A 20 -6.01 13.56 3.55
N GLY A 21 -5.26 14.50 2.98
CA GLY A 21 -4.10 15.12 3.61
C GLY A 21 -2.86 14.99 2.73
N GLU A 22 -1.76 15.61 3.12
CA GLU A 22 -0.53 15.57 2.33
C GLU A 22 0.16 14.20 2.46
N PRO A 23 0.34 13.43 1.36
CA PRO A 23 1.03 12.16 1.44
C PRO A 23 2.50 12.32 1.82
N ALA A 24 2.92 11.63 2.90
CA ALA A 24 4.31 11.63 3.36
C ALA A 24 5.05 10.37 2.86
N PRO A 25 6.21 10.51 2.20
CA PRO A 25 7.00 9.36 1.76
C PRO A 25 7.75 8.70 2.92
N GLU A 26 8.10 7.44 2.75
CA GLU A 26 9.08 6.81 3.63
C GLU A 26 10.40 7.58 3.65
N GLY A 27 10.88 7.93 4.84
CA GLY A 27 12.10 8.71 5.02
C GLY A 27 13.35 7.95 4.57
N SER A 28 14.34 8.65 4.00
CA SER A 28 15.66 8.04 3.78
C SER A 28 16.41 7.94 5.10
N THR A 29 16.86 6.74 5.42
CA THR A 29 17.73 6.48 6.58
C THR A 29 19.10 7.13 6.37
N ARG A 30 19.52 7.99 7.29
CA ARG A 30 20.88 8.53 7.32
C ARG A 30 21.61 8.03 8.56
N ALA A 31 22.76 7.40 8.37
CA ALA A 31 23.64 6.99 9.45
C ALA A 31 24.77 8.02 9.61
N PHE A 32 24.89 8.59 10.79
CA PHE A 32 25.97 9.49 11.17
C PHE A 32 26.82 8.82 12.23
N TYR A 33 28.10 8.63 11.98
CA TYR A 33 29.03 8.25 13.03
C TYR A 33 29.35 9.48 13.89
N ILE A 34 29.18 9.38 15.21
CA ILE A 34 29.53 10.45 16.17
C ILE A 34 30.83 10.06 16.87
N PRO A 35 32.00 10.62 16.48
CA PRO A 35 33.30 10.23 17.03
C PRO A 35 33.39 10.45 18.55
N LYS A 36 32.81 11.55 19.05
CA LYS A 36 32.79 11.88 20.48
C LYS A 36 32.03 10.86 21.34
N ALA A 37 31.03 10.18 20.77
CA ALA A 37 30.21 9.20 21.46
C ALA A 37 30.54 7.75 21.05
N LYS A 38 31.56 7.55 20.18
CA LYS A 38 31.95 6.27 19.58
C LYS A 38 30.77 5.40 19.11
N ARG A 39 29.71 6.03 18.60
CA ARG A 39 28.48 5.34 18.18
C ARG A 39 27.96 5.88 16.85
N THR A 40 27.32 5.02 16.09
CA THR A 40 26.56 5.39 14.89
C THR A 40 25.13 5.73 15.30
N VAL A 41 24.65 6.91 14.91
CA VAL A 41 23.27 7.35 15.10
C VAL A 41 22.58 7.31 13.75
N VAL A 42 21.47 6.60 13.70
CA VAL A 42 20.59 6.54 12.53
C VAL A 42 19.46 7.52 12.74
N THR A 43 19.26 8.44 11.80
CA THR A 43 18.12 9.38 11.80
C THR A 43 17.25 9.16 10.57
N HIS A 44 15.94 9.19 10.80
CA HIS A 44 14.93 9.17 9.77
C HIS A 44 14.47 10.61 9.52
N GLN A 45 14.52 11.06 8.26
CA GLN A 45 13.96 12.36 7.90
C GLN A 45 12.43 12.28 7.92
N ASN A 46 11.77 13.32 8.44
CA ASN A 46 10.32 13.50 8.45
C ASN A 46 9.53 12.37 9.14
N GLN A 47 10.09 11.77 10.20
CA GLN A 47 9.47 10.64 10.91
C GLN A 47 8.12 11.02 11.51
N THR A 48 7.99 12.21 12.10
CA THR A 48 6.75 12.68 12.71
C THR A 48 5.62 12.81 11.68
N GLU A 49 5.90 13.41 10.52
CA GLU A 49 4.94 13.57 9.43
C GLU A 49 4.56 12.21 8.84
N LEU A 50 5.54 11.31 8.69
CA LEU A 50 5.32 9.95 8.22
C LEU A 50 4.44 9.15 9.18
N ASP A 51 4.69 9.21 10.49
CA ASP A 51 3.91 8.50 11.50
C ASP A 51 2.47 9.02 11.57
N ALA A 52 2.29 10.34 11.47
CA ALA A 52 0.98 10.96 11.38
C ALA A 52 0.23 10.54 10.10
N TRP A 53 0.92 10.48 8.96
CA TRP A 53 0.37 10.00 7.70
C TRP A 53 -0.04 8.53 7.77
N ARG A 54 0.84 7.64 8.25
CA ARG A 54 0.53 6.22 8.44
C ARG A 54 -0.64 6.00 9.38
N SER A 55 -0.67 6.73 10.50
CA SER A 55 -1.78 6.65 11.46
C SER A 55 -3.10 7.05 10.82
N ARG A 56 -3.10 8.06 9.94
CA ARG A 56 -4.29 8.46 9.18
C ARG A 56 -4.74 7.37 8.20
N VAL A 57 -3.81 6.79 7.44
CA VAL A 57 -4.11 5.69 6.52
C VAL A 57 -4.71 4.50 7.26
N ALA A 58 -4.10 4.11 8.38
CA ALA A 58 -4.60 3.03 9.24
C ALA A 58 -6.01 3.32 9.77
N THR A 59 -6.25 4.56 10.21
CA THR A 59 -7.57 5.00 10.72
C THR A 59 -8.65 4.89 9.65
N GLU A 60 -8.40 5.40 8.43
CA GLU A 60 -9.39 5.32 7.35
C GLU A 60 -9.63 3.88 6.88
N ALA A 61 -8.57 3.06 6.85
CA ALA A 61 -8.73 1.63 6.58
C ALA A 61 -9.64 0.96 7.62
N GLN A 62 -9.38 1.18 8.91
CA GLN A 62 -10.21 0.65 10.00
C GLN A 62 -11.65 1.17 9.95
N ASN A 63 -11.85 2.46 9.62
CA ASN A 63 -13.19 3.05 9.48
C ASN A 63 -14.01 2.31 8.43
N VAL A 64 -13.40 1.97 7.30
CA VAL A 64 -14.10 1.25 6.22
C VAL A 64 -14.42 -0.19 6.63
N LEU A 65 -13.55 -0.82 7.43
CA LEU A 65 -13.79 -2.14 8.01
C LEU A 65 -14.92 -2.16 9.04
N ASN A 66 -15.19 -1.05 9.75
CA ASN A 66 -16.31 -0.99 10.70
C ASN A 66 -17.68 -1.18 10.02
N HIS A 67 -17.75 -0.97 8.71
CA HIS A 67 -18.98 -1.05 7.93
C HIS A 67 -19.07 -2.31 7.05
N ARG A 68 -18.07 -3.20 7.13
CA ARG A 68 -17.98 -4.35 6.22
C ARG A 68 -17.11 -5.47 6.78
N GLU A 69 -17.51 -6.71 6.56
CA GLU A 69 -16.63 -7.85 6.80
C GLU A 69 -15.48 -7.89 5.79
N TRP A 70 -14.27 -8.11 6.30
CA TRP A 70 -13.06 -8.26 5.50
C TRP A 70 -12.19 -9.38 6.06
N THR A 71 -11.79 -10.31 5.20
CA THR A 71 -10.92 -11.40 5.63
C THR A 71 -9.45 -11.03 5.42
N SER A 72 -8.69 -10.94 6.52
CA SER A 72 -7.24 -10.77 6.50
C SER A 72 -6.58 -12.08 6.91
N ASP A 73 -6.06 -12.85 5.94
CA ASP A 73 -5.51 -14.18 6.18
C ASP A 73 -4.24 -14.46 5.36
N ARG A 74 -3.39 -15.39 5.83
CA ARG A 74 -2.10 -15.73 5.21
C ARG A 74 -2.21 -16.62 3.96
N ALA A 75 -3.41 -17.10 3.62
CA ALA A 75 -3.69 -17.92 2.46
C ALA A 75 -4.25 -17.12 1.27
N SER A 76 -4.48 -15.82 1.46
CA SER A 76 -4.93 -14.88 0.44
C SER A 76 -3.75 -14.14 -0.21
N ALA A 77 -3.94 -13.69 -1.45
CA ALA A 77 -3.06 -12.75 -2.13
C ALA A 77 -3.77 -11.41 -2.30
N TYR A 78 -3.02 -10.31 -2.29
CA TYR A 78 -3.59 -8.97 -2.31
C TYR A 78 -3.03 -8.14 -3.45
N THR A 79 -3.82 -7.22 -3.96
CA THR A 79 -3.34 -6.15 -4.86
C THR A 79 -3.72 -4.82 -4.27
N VAL A 80 -2.84 -3.83 -4.45
CA VAL A 80 -3.07 -2.47 -3.95
C VAL A 80 -2.87 -1.48 -5.09
N ASP A 81 -3.93 -0.76 -5.39
CA ASP A 81 -3.94 0.33 -6.35
C ASP A 81 -4.02 1.64 -5.58
N VAL A 82 -3.11 2.57 -5.86
CA VAL A 82 -3.03 3.87 -5.17
C VAL A 82 -2.79 5.00 -6.17
N ASP A 83 -3.70 5.97 -6.17
CA ASP A 83 -3.46 7.26 -6.80
C ASP A 83 -3.11 8.29 -5.73
N PHE A 84 -1.88 8.82 -5.78
CA PHE A 84 -1.47 9.93 -4.93
C PHE A 84 -1.80 11.27 -5.59
N ILE A 85 -2.45 12.14 -4.85
CA ILE A 85 -2.70 13.52 -5.24
C ILE A 85 -1.85 14.41 -4.33
N LEU A 86 -0.90 15.10 -4.93
CA LEU A 86 0.11 15.89 -4.24
C LEU A 86 -0.20 17.38 -4.39
N PRO A 87 -0.02 18.19 -3.34
CA PRO A 87 -0.16 19.63 -3.47
C PRO A 87 0.87 20.17 -4.47
N ARG A 88 0.44 21.01 -5.41
CA ARG A 88 1.34 21.66 -6.35
C ARG A 88 2.23 22.67 -5.62
N PRO A 89 3.56 22.52 -5.63
CA PRO A 89 4.44 23.51 -5.03
C PRO A 89 4.29 24.87 -5.74
N PRO A 90 4.24 26.01 -5.00
CA PRO A 90 4.14 27.34 -5.62
C PRO A 90 5.26 27.65 -6.61
N SER A 91 6.43 27.02 -6.43
CA SER A 91 7.60 27.16 -7.31
C SER A 91 7.48 26.42 -8.65
N VAL A 92 6.44 25.60 -8.84
CA VAL A 92 6.23 24.77 -10.03
C VAL A 92 4.86 25.08 -10.65
N PRO A 93 4.77 26.14 -11.47
CA PRO A 93 3.50 26.54 -12.07
C PRO A 93 3.01 25.52 -13.12
N PRO A 94 1.69 25.43 -13.38
CA PRO A 94 1.11 24.42 -14.28
C PRO A 94 1.74 24.40 -15.68
N HIS A 95 1.94 25.57 -16.29
CA HIS A 95 2.53 25.69 -17.63
C HIS A 95 3.97 25.17 -17.74
N ARG A 96 4.69 25.07 -16.61
CA ARG A 96 6.09 24.61 -16.58
C ARG A 96 6.17 23.09 -16.42
N ARG A 97 5.22 22.48 -15.72
CA ARG A 97 5.25 21.05 -15.42
C ARG A 97 3.85 20.52 -15.11
N PHE A 98 3.37 19.66 -16.00
CA PHE A 98 2.07 19.00 -15.86
C PHE A 98 2.09 17.93 -14.76
N HIS A 99 3.07 17.03 -14.74
CA HIS A 99 3.12 15.92 -13.78
C HIS A 99 4.11 16.11 -12.61
N PRO A 100 3.87 15.53 -11.42
CA PRO A 100 4.73 15.67 -10.26
C PRO A 100 6.03 14.87 -10.36
N THR A 101 6.97 15.35 -11.15
CA THR A 101 8.30 14.72 -11.34
C THR A 101 9.34 15.17 -10.30
N VAL A 102 8.92 15.79 -9.20
CA VAL A 102 9.77 16.13 -8.04
C VAL A 102 9.45 15.17 -6.89
N ARG A 103 10.28 15.22 -5.84
CA ARG A 103 9.99 14.53 -4.58
C ARG A 103 8.57 14.93 -4.11
N PRO A 104 7.83 14.01 -3.47
CA PRO A 104 8.21 12.64 -3.08
C PRO A 104 8.30 11.61 -4.22
N ASP A 105 9.17 10.60 -4.04
CA ASP A 105 9.30 9.47 -4.96
C ASP A 105 8.11 8.50 -4.76
N VAL A 106 7.54 7.98 -5.86
CA VAL A 106 6.29 7.20 -5.82
C VAL A 106 6.44 5.87 -5.09
N ASP A 107 7.62 5.24 -5.16
CA ASP A 107 7.97 4.01 -4.46
C ASP A 107 7.99 4.21 -2.93
N LYS A 108 8.46 5.37 -2.46
CA LYS A 108 8.47 5.69 -1.03
C LYS A 108 7.09 6.01 -0.51
N LEU A 109 6.23 6.61 -1.33
CA LEU A 109 4.84 6.84 -0.98
C LEU A 109 4.09 5.52 -0.80
N VAL A 110 4.20 4.60 -1.76
CA VAL A 110 3.50 3.30 -1.64
C VAL A 110 4.08 2.42 -0.51
N ARG A 111 5.37 2.53 -0.20
CA ARG A 111 5.94 1.87 0.99
C ARG A 111 5.24 2.32 2.28
N ALA A 112 5.05 3.62 2.47
CA ALA A 112 4.31 4.14 3.62
C ALA A 112 2.87 3.63 3.70
N ILE A 113 2.21 3.44 2.54
CA ILE A 113 0.88 2.79 2.46
C ILE A 113 0.94 1.33 2.89
N ASN A 114 1.85 0.53 2.32
CA ASN A 114 1.97 -0.88 2.68
C ASN A 114 2.25 -1.07 4.18
N ASP A 115 3.15 -0.26 4.74
CA ASP A 115 3.46 -0.29 6.17
C ASP A 115 2.24 0.07 7.03
N ALA A 116 1.43 1.04 6.62
CA ALA A 116 0.23 1.45 7.34
C ALA A 116 -0.93 0.45 7.25
N LEU A 117 -1.02 -0.31 6.16
CA LEU A 117 -2.10 -1.28 5.93
C LEU A 117 -1.77 -2.69 6.43
N THR A 118 -0.49 -2.97 6.69
CA THR A 118 -0.03 -4.25 7.25
C THR A 118 -0.63 -4.47 8.64
N GLY A 119 -1.18 -5.67 8.86
CA GLY A 119 -1.93 -6.02 10.06
C GLY A 119 -3.39 -5.53 10.07
N ILE A 120 -3.81 -4.74 9.08
CA ILE A 120 -5.18 -4.21 8.95
C ILE A 120 -5.87 -4.86 7.75
N LEU A 121 -5.45 -4.54 6.53
CA LEU A 121 -6.06 -5.07 5.30
C LEU A 121 -5.41 -6.36 4.82
N PHE A 122 -4.17 -6.61 5.18
CA PHE A 122 -3.48 -7.87 4.94
C PHE A 122 -2.53 -8.17 6.11
N PRO A 123 -2.23 -9.43 6.41
CA PRO A 123 -1.37 -9.76 7.57
C PRO A 123 0.06 -9.26 7.43
N ASP A 124 0.57 -9.21 6.20
CA ASP A 124 1.97 -8.96 5.88
C ASP A 124 2.08 -8.39 4.45
N ASP A 125 2.95 -7.40 4.23
CA ASP A 125 3.10 -6.73 2.94
C ASP A 125 3.67 -7.66 1.85
N CYS A 126 4.37 -8.73 2.25
CA CYS A 126 4.82 -9.77 1.33
C CYS A 126 3.68 -10.51 0.60
N GLN A 127 2.43 -10.40 1.08
CA GLN A 127 1.26 -10.96 0.41
C GLN A 127 0.68 -10.04 -0.69
N VAL A 128 1.21 -8.82 -0.84
CA VAL A 128 0.83 -7.91 -1.93
C VAL A 128 1.59 -8.30 -3.19
N VAL A 129 0.87 -8.90 -4.14
CA VAL A 129 1.46 -9.49 -5.37
C VAL A 129 1.44 -8.55 -6.57
N SER A 130 0.68 -7.45 -6.49
CA SER A 130 0.64 -6.42 -7.52
C SER A 130 0.37 -5.05 -6.91
N LEU A 131 1.09 -4.05 -7.43
CA LEU A 131 0.94 -2.64 -7.09
C LEU A 131 0.70 -1.84 -8.35
N ARG A 132 -0.37 -1.05 -8.40
CA ARG A 132 -0.53 0.04 -9.37
C ARG A 132 -0.43 1.35 -8.63
N VAL A 133 0.54 2.17 -8.97
CA VAL A 133 0.76 3.42 -8.26
C VAL A 133 0.90 4.57 -9.23
N THR A 134 0.13 5.63 -9.02
CA THR A 134 0.23 6.87 -9.79
C THR A 134 0.43 8.06 -8.85
N LYS A 135 0.94 9.17 -9.38
CA LYS A 135 0.92 10.44 -8.69
C LYS A 135 0.59 11.57 -9.64
N ASP A 136 -0.29 12.47 -9.19
CA ASP A 136 -0.64 13.69 -9.91
C ASP A 136 -0.72 14.90 -8.96
N TYR A 137 -0.84 16.09 -9.52
CA TYR A 137 -1.08 17.31 -8.74
C TYR A 137 -2.56 17.49 -8.39
N ASP A 138 -2.82 18.31 -7.37
CA ASP A 138 -4.14 18.60 -6.79
C ASP A 138 -5.02 19.55 -7.63
N GLU A 139 -5.06 19.35 -8.94
CA GLU A 139 -5.81 20.20 -9.85
C GLU A 139 -7.32 19.94 -9.77
N GLU A 140 -7.73 18.67 -9.86
CA GLU A 140 -9.14 18.26 -9.86
C GLU A 140 -9.55 17.53 -8.58
N ARG A 141 -8.57 16.94 -7.87
CA ARG A 141 -8.77 16.12 -6.68
C ARG A 141 -8.08 16.76 -5.50
N ARG A 142 -8.62 16.54 -4.29
CA ARG A 142 -7.96 17.01 -3.07
C ARG A 142 -6.69 16.21 -2.80
N PRO A 143 -5.66 16.82 -2.18
CA PRO A 143 -4.48 16.09 -1.75
C PRO A 143 -4.81 14.89 -0.87
N GLY A 144 -4.16 13.77 -1.16
CA GLY A 144 -4.42 12.51 -0.48
C GLY A 144 -3.95 11.28 -1.24
N ALA A 145 -4.35 10.12 -0.75
CA ALA A 145 -4.23 8.85 -1.42
C ALA A 145 -5.62 8.26 -1.66
N TYR A 146 -5.88 7.84 -2.90
CA TYR A 146 -7.11 7.16 -3.29
C TYR A 146 -6.74 5.70 -3.50
N LEU A 147 -7.29 4.83 -2.65
CA LEU A 147 -6.86 3.45 -2.55
C LEU A 147 -7.95 2.48 -2.99
N GLN A 148 -7.51 1.40 -3.61
CA GLN A 148 -8.29 0.18 -3.76
C GLN A 148 -7.42 -1.02 -3.40
N VAL A 149 -7.93 -1.87 -2.51
CA VAL A 149 -7.30 -3.12 -2.12
C VAL A 149 -8.22 -4.26 -2.53
N CYS A 150 -7.67 -5.22 -3.27
CA CYS A 150 -8.39 -6.42 -3.69
C CYS A 150 -7.76 -7.65 -3.05
N ARG A 151 -8.61 -8.59 -2.62
CA ARG A 151 -8.21 -9.88 -2.05
C ARG A 151 -8.54 -11.00 -3.02
N TYR A 152 -7.60 -11.92 -3.21
CA TYR A 152 -7.71 -13.06 -4.11
C TYR A 152 -7.42 -14.35 -3.35
N GLN A 153 -8.15 -15.41 -3.71
CA GLN A 153 -7.88 -16.74 -3.19
C GLN A 153 -6.60 -17.30 -3.84
N ASN A 154 -5.55 -17.51 -3.02
CA ASN A 154 -4.26 -18.03 -3.48
C ASN A 154 -4.16 -19.56 -3.36
N MET A 155 -4.96 -20.19 -2.50
CA MET A 155 -5.01 -21.66 -2.39
C MET A 155 -6.10 -22.27 -3.26
N ARG A 156 -5.80 -23.40 -3.92
CA ARG A 156 -6.82 -24.25 -4.54
C ARG A 156 -7.48 -25.10 -3.45
N ASP A 157 -8.80 -25.22 -3.48
CA ASP A 157 -9.49 -26.17 -2.60
C ASP A 157 -8.88 -27.56 -2.75
N LYS A 158 -8.41 -28.14 -1.64
CA LYS A 158 -7.96 -29.52 -1.63
C LYS A 158 -9.19 -30.38 -1.95
N ARG A 159 -9.29 -30.89 -3.20
CA ARG A 159 -10.18 -32.01 -3.51
C ARG A 159 -9.87 -33.13 -2.52
N ARG A 160 -10.75 -33.37 -1.54
CA ARG A 160 -10.66 -34.54 -0.67
C ARG A 160 -10.64 -35.76 -1.60
N ARG A 161 -9.51 -36.48 -1.65
CA ARG A 161 -9.47 -37.79 -2.33
C ARG A 161 -10.47 -38.67 -1.60
N ALA A 162 -11.53 -39.09 -2.29
CA ALA A 162 -12.44 -40.12 -1.79
C ALA A 162 -11.58 -41.34 -1.43
N LYS A 163 -11.62 -41.78 -0.16
CA LYS A 163 -11.01 -43.03 0.26
C LYS A 163 -11.64 -44.14 -0.59
N LYS A 164 -10.83 -44.81 -1.42
CA LYS A 164 -11.17 -46.15 -1.92
C LYS A 164 -11.12 -47.10 -0.72
N GLU A 165 -12.24 -47.25 -0.03
CA GLU A 165 -12.53 -48.49 0.69
C GLU A 165 -12.99 -49.52 -0.34
N ALA A 166 -11.99 -50.11 -1.01
CA ALA A 166 -12.11 -51.34 -1.76
C ALA A 166 -10.92 -52.21 -1.34
N LYS A 167 -11.11 -52.88 -0.21
CA LYS A 167 -10.32 -54.01 0.26
C LYS A 167 -11.37 -54.84 1.01
N GLY A 168 -12.04 -55.79 0.36
CA GLY A 168 -11.49 -56.89 -0.43
C GLY A 168 -11.88 -58.15 0.34
N ASP A 169 -12.51 -59.09 -0.38
CA ASP A 169 -13.07 -60.37 0.09
C ASP A 169 -12.35 -61.06 1.25
#